data_AF-A0A6G1BY22-F1
#
_entry.id   AF-A0A6G1BY22-F1
#
_cell.length_a   1.000
_cell.length_b   1.000
_cell.length_c   1.000
_cell.angle_alpha   90.00
_cell.angle_beta   90.00
_cell.angle_gamma   90.00
#
_symmetry.space_group_name_H-M   'P 1'
#
loop_
_entity.id
_entity.type
_entity.pdbx_description
1 polymer ?
#
loop_
_entity_poly.entity_id
_entity_poly.type
_entity_poly.pdbx_seq_one_letter_code
_entity_poly.pdbx_strand_id
1 'polypeptide(L)'
;MLKSIYLHDLPSLQQVCELRMLAPALETITMRGCRSLRRLPAIDAAGHLKEGHSRPIVDCEKDLWDKLEWDGLHAGHHPSFFRTRHPAYYRMKMPRGSLLR
;
A
#
# COMPACT_ATOMS: atom_id res chain seq x y z
N MET A 1 -11.01 -0.20 16.10
CA MET A 1 -9.65 -0.47 15.57
C MET A 1 -9.67 -0.34 14.06
N LEU A 2 -8.60 0.20 13.47
CA LEU A 2 -8.50 0.38 12.01
C LEU A 2 -8.20 -0.96 11.34
N LYS A 3 -9.06 -1.37 10.41
CA LYS A 3 -8.93 -2.65 9.69
C LYS A 3 -8.60 -2.48 8.21
N SER A 4 -9.16 -1.47 7.57
CA SER A 4 -9.01 -1.27 6.13
C SER A 4 -8.73 0.20 5.82
N ILE A 5 -7.82 0.44 4.89
CA ILE A 5 -7.51 1.76 4.34
C ILE A 5 -7.86 1.73 2.86
N TYR A 6 -8.60 2.74 2.39
CA TYR A 6 -9.00 2.88 0.99
C TYR A 6 -8.48 4.22 0.46
N LEU A 7 -7.62 4.17 -0.54
CA LEU A 7 -7.04 5.34 -1.21
C LEU A 7 -7.41 5.29 -2.69
N HIS A 8 -8.27 6.21 -3.12
CA HIS A 8 -8.81 6.23 -4.47
C HIS A 8 -8.63 7.59 -5.12
N ASP A 9 -8.09 7.59 -6.34
CA ASP A 9 -8.01 8.74 -7.23
C ASP A 9 -7.31 9.95 -6.58
N LEU A 10 -6.22 9.66 -5.85
CA LEU A 10 -5.35 10.65 -5.22
C LEU A 10 -4.04 10.77 -6.02
N PRO A 11 -4.04 11.43 -7.19
CA PRO A 11 -2.88 11.46 -8.08
C PRO A 11 -1.68 12.18 -7.47
N SER A 12 -1.90 13.10 -6.52
CA SER A 12 -0.85 13.89 -5.85
C SER A 12 -0.41 13.31 -4.50
N LEU A 13 -1.05 12.25 -4.00
CA LEU A 13 -0.67 11.63 -2.74
C LEU A 13 0.68 10.95 -2.89
N GLN A 14 1.67 11.38 -2.12
CA GLN A 14 3.03 10.82 -2.17
C GLN A 14 3.29 9.81 -1.07
N GLN A 15 2.70 10.03 0.11
CA GLN A 15 2.91 9.20 1.29
C GLN A 15 1.60 9.06 2.06
N VAL A 16 1.33 7.88 2.59
CA VAL A 16 0.14 7.63 3.40
C VAL A 16 0.36 8.07 4.86
N CYS A 17 1.57 7.88 5.37
CA CYS A 17 1.97 8.29 6.71
C CYS A 17 3.49 8.43 6.78
N GLU A 18 3.97 9.45 7.49
CA GLU A 18 5.40 9.64 7.79
C GLU A 18 5.85 8.80 8.99
N LEU A 19 4.90 8.43 9.87
CA LEU A 19 5.15 7.71 11.11
C LEU A 19 4.79 6.23 10.98
N ARG A 20 5.34 5.43 11.90
CA ARG A 20 4.93 4.03 12.08
C ARG A 20 3.46 3.99 12.49
N MET A 21 2.67 3.26 11.72
CA MET A 21 1.26 3.08 11.97
C MET A 21 1.05 2.02 13.07
N LEU A 22 0.40 2.43 14.16
CA LEU A 22 0.02 1.57 15.29
C LEU A 22 -1.38 0.98 15.05
N ALA A 23 -1.51 0.17 14.00
CA ALA A 23 -2.76 -0.49 13.64
C ALA A 23 -2.60 -2.02 13.63
N PRO A 24 -2.61 -2.67 14.81
CA PRO A 24 -2.39 -4.11 14.92
C PRO A 24 -3.49 -4.95 14.26
N ALA A 25 -4.69 -4.38 14.08
CA ALA A 25 -5.80 -5.03 13.39
C ALA A 25 -5.89 -4.70 11.89
N LEU A 26 -4.87 -4.05 11.31
CA LEU A 26 -4.89 -3.67 9.89
C LEU A 26 -4.84 -4.92 9.00
N GLU A 27 -5.90 -5.14 8.24
CA GLU A 27 -6.07 -6.30 7.36
C GLU A 27 -5.80 -5.94 5.89
N THR A 28 -6.25 -4.76 5.42
CA THR A 28 -6.19 -4.41 3.98
C THR A 28 -5.85 -2.94 3.72
N ILE A 29 -5.03 -2.67 2.70
CA ILE A 29 -4.78 -1.35 2.13
C ILE A 29 -5.11 -1.44 0.63
N THR A 30 -6.16 -0.76 0.20
CA THR A 30 -6.57 -0.71 -1.21
C THR A 30 -6.16 0.63 -1.81
N MET A 31 -5.45 0.59 -2.94
CA MET A 31 -4.97 1.78 -3.62
C MET A 31 -5.29 1.73 -5.11
N ARG A 32 -5.98 2.74 -5.60
CA ARG A 32 -6.33 2.89 -7.02
C ARG A 32 -6.10 4.33 -7.47
N GLY A 33 -5.44 4.53 -8.61
CA GLY A 33 -5.26 5.87 -9.17
C GLY A 33 -4.29 6.77 -8.39
N CYS A 34 -3.56 6.21 -7.41
CA CYS A 34 -2.60 6.93 -6.57
C CYS A 34 -1.22 6.96 -7.25
N ARG A 35 -1.10 7.71 -8.36
CA ARG A 35 0.04 7.61 -9.28
C ARG A 35 1.37 8.16 -8.75
N SER A 36 1.32 9.12 -7.82
CA SER A 36 2.52 9.72 -7.21
C SER A 36 2.92 9.06 -5.89
N LEU A 37 2.19 8.03 -5.45
CA LEU A 37 2.46 7.39 -4.18
C LEU A 37 3.77 6.62 -4.25
N ARG A 38 4.67 6.93 -3.31
CA ARG A 38 6.01 6.36 -3.22
C ARG A 38 6.19 5.56 -1.95
N ARG A 39 5.50 5.88 -0.86
CA ARG A 39 5.73 5.23 0.43
C ARG A 39 4.43 4.80 1.10
N LEU A 40 4.42 3.57 1.60
CA LEU A 40 3.36 3.02 2.44
C LEU A 40 3.64 3.35 3.91
N PRO A 41 2.64 3.22 4.80
CA PRO A 41 2.91 3.32 6.23
C PRO A 41 3.86 2.21 6.67
N ALA A 42 4.88 2.56 7.45
CA ALA A 42 5.64 1.56 8.19
C ALA A 42 4.72 0.87 9.20
N ILE A 43 4.78 -0.46 9.31
CA ILE A 43 3.93 -1.22 10.25
C ILE A 43 4.78 -1.89 11.31
N ASP A 44 4.23 -2.03 12.52
CA ASP A 44 4.84 -2.89 13.53
C ASP A 44 4.54 -4.36 13.22
N ALA A 45 5.31 -4.93 12.29
CA ALA A 45 5.15 -6.33 11.90
C ALA A 45 5.40 -7.31 13.06
N ALA A 46 6.25 -6.93 14.02
CA ALA A 46 6.51 -7.75 15.20
C ALA A 46 5.29 -7.77 16.14
N GLY A 47 4.64 -6.63 16.36
CA GLY A 47 3.38 -6.55 17.10
C GLY A 47 2.25 -7.33 16.41
N HIS A 48 2.09 -7.12 15.11
CA HIS A 48 1.07 -7.81 14.29
C HIS A 48 1.16 -9.34 14.40
N LEU A 49 2.37 -9.90 14.25
CA LEU A 49 2.58 -11.35 14.32
C LEU A 49 2.42 -11.91 15.74
N LYS A 50 2.80 -11.14 16.78
CA LYS A 50 2.66 -11.56 18.19
C LYS A 50 1.20 -11.67 18.61
N GLU A 51 0.33 -10.80 18.09
CA GLU A 51 -1.10 -10.80 18.38
C GLU A 51 -1.89 -11.82 17.51
N GLY A 52 -1.19 -12.62 16.71
CA GLY A 52 -1.79 -13.65 15.85
C GLY A 52 -2.45 -13.07 14.58
N HIS A 53 -2.21 -11.80 14.27
CA HIS A 53 -2.74 -11.17 13.08
C HIS A 53 -1.93 -11.54 11.84
N SER A 54 -2.64 -11.71 10.72
CA SER A 54 -2.02 -11.95 9.42
C SER A 54 -1.42 -10.67 8.86
N ARG A 55 -0.37 -10.81 8.04
CA ARG A 55 0.22 -9.68 7.30
C ARG A 55 -0.86 -8.94 6.51
N PRO A 56 -0.92 -7.61 6.57
CA PRO A 56 -1.89 -6.83 5.82
C PRO A 56 -1.73 -7.06 4.31
N ILE A 57 -2.87 -7.10 3.62
CA ILE A 57 -2.94 -7.24 2.16
C ILE A 57 -2.94 -5.84 1.54
N VAL A 58 -2.04 -5.60 0.60
CA VAL A 58 -2.02 -4.39 -0.20
C VAL A 58 -2.58 -4.71 -1.58
N ASP A 59 -3.79 -4.23 -1.85
CA ASP A 59 -4.44 -4.32 -3.16
C ASP A 59 -4.07 -3.07 -3.97
N CYS A 60 -3.15 -3.21 -4.93
CA CYS A 60 -2.71 -2.09 -5.76
C CYS A 60 -2.19 -2.51 -7.14
N GLU A 61 -2.17 -1.53 -8.04
CA GLU A 61 -1.61 -1.65 -9.38
C GLU A 61 -0.15 -2.12 -9.31
N LYS A 62 0.23 -3.08 -10.16
CA LYS A 62 1.58 -3.67 -10.12
C LYS A 62 2.67 -2.61 -10.30
N ASP A 63 2.51 -1.73 -11.27
CA ASP A 63 3.48 -0.65 -11.53
C ASP A 63 3.56 0.36 -10.38
N LEU A 64 2.51 0.46 -9.55
CA LEU A 64 2.53 1.29 -8.35
C LEU A 64 3.32 0.60 -7.25
N TRP A 65 3.05 -0.69 -7.01
CA TRP A 65 3.80 -1.51 -6.06
C TRP A 65 5.31 -1.51 -6.37
N ASP A 66 5.67 -1.71 -7.64
CA ASP A 66 7.06 -1.78 -8.08
C ASP A 66 7.80 -0.42 -7.94
N LYS A 67 7.06 0.69 -7.82
CA LYS A 67 7.63 2.04 -7.60
C LYS A 67 7.75 2.43 -6.13
N LEU A 68 7.23 1.62 -5.21
CA LEU A 68 7.30 1.93 -3.80
C LEU A 68 8.76 1.92 -3.32
N GLU A 69 9.10 2.96 -2.57
CA GLU A 69 10.36 3.13 -1.87
C GLU A 69 10.25 2.47 -0.49
N TRP A 70 11.29 1.75 -0.07
CA TRP A 70 11.31 0.97 1.17
C TRP A 70 12.53 1.32 2.01
N ASP A 71 12.31 1.66 3.28
CA ASP A 71 13.39 2.06 4.21
C ASP A 71 14.07 0.85 4.87
N GLY A 72 13.57 -0.36 4.62
CA GLY A 72 14.18 -1.62 5.04
C GLY A 72 13.53 -2.26 6.27
N LEU A 73 14.03 -3.44 6.65
CA LEU A 73 13.47 -4.24 7.75
C LEU A 73 13.51 -3.52 9.10
N HIS A 74 14.63 -2.87 9.43
CA HIS A 74 14.83 -2.21 10.72
C HIS A 74 13.86 -1.04 10.95
N ALA A 75 13.42 -0.38 9.86
CA ALA A 75 12.40 0.67 9.93
C ALA A 75 10.97 0.11 10.13
N GLY A 76 10.74 -1.20 9.95
CA GLY A 76 9.39 -1.75 9.83
C GLY A 76 8.72 -1.40 8.49
N HIS A 77 9.52 -1.00 7.50
CA HIS A 77 9.06 -0.53 6.19
C HIS A 77 9.74 -1.35 5.08
N HIS A 78 9.32 -2.61 4.96
CA HIS A 78 9.85 -3.58 4.01
C HIS A 78 8.69 -4.37 3.38
N PRO A 79 8.76 -4.71 2.08
CA PRO A 79 7.68 -5.39 1.37
C PRO A 79 7.30 -6.75 1.99
N SER A 80 8.24 -7.43 2.66
CA SER A 80 7.96 -8.72 3.32
C SER A 80 6.94 -8.63 4.46
N PHE A 81 6.69 -7.45 5.01
CA PHE A 81 5.68 -7.24 6.04
C PHE A 81 4.26 -7.20 5.47
N PHE A 82 4.12 -7.12 4.15
CA PHE A 82 2.85 -7.06 3.45
C PHE A 82 2.66 -8.30 2.58
N ARG A 83 1.40 -8.59 2.28
CA ARG A 83 1.04 -9.46 1.15
C ARG A 83 0.52 -8.56 0.04
N THR A 84 0.93 -8.77 -1.19
CA THR A 84 0.38 -8.01 -2.30
C THR A 84 -0.72 -8.78 -2.99
N ARG A 85 -1.73 -8.04 -3.45
CA ARG A 85 -2.71 -8.50 -4.40
C ARG A 85 -2.73 -7.51 -5.55
N HIS A 86 -2.47 -7.99 -6.76
CA HIS A 86 -2.56 -7.14 -7.95
C HIS A 86 -3.87 -7.47 -8.68
N PRO A 87 -4.77 -6.50 -8.85
CA PRO A 87 -6.03 -6.76 -9.51
C PRO A 87 -5.80 -7.00 -11.01
N ALA A 88 -6.51 -8.00 -11.56
CA ALA A 88 -6.33 -8.45 -12.95
C ALA A 88 -6.66 -7.36 -13.99
N TYR A 89 -7.54 -6.40 -13.65
CA TYR A 89 -7.96 -5.34 -14.55
C TYR A 89 -6.82 -4.37 -14.91
N TYR A 90 -5.72 -4.30 -14.15
CA TYR A 90 -4.57 -3.46 -14.50
C TYR A 90 -3.74 -4.02 -15.67
N ARG A 91 -3.86 -5.32 -16.00
CA ARG A 91 -3.20 -5.89 -17.21
C ARG A 91 -3.78 -5.32 -18.51
N MET A 92 -4.99 -4.76 -18.48
CA MET A 92 -5.43 -3.85 -19.53
C MET A 92 -4.64 -2.57 -19.35
N LYS A 93 -3.52 -2.44 -20.07
CA LYS A 93 -2.75 -1.19 -20.20
C LYS A 93 -3.75 -0.05 -20.35
N MET A 94 -4.02 0.69 -19.27
CA MET A 94 -4.82 1.89 -19.40
C MET A 94 -4.07 2.78 -20.39
N PRO A 95 -4.70 3.24 -21.48
CA PRO A 95 -4.03 4.12 -22.43
C PRO A 95 -3.42 5.27 -21.64
N ARG A 96 -2.15 5.60 -21.91
CA ARG A 96 -1.41 6.71 -21.30
C ARG A 96 -1.98 8.10 -21.70
N GLY A 97 -3.25 8.20 -22.03
CA GLY A 97 -3.88 9.42 -22.55
C GLY A 97 -4.90 9.98 -21.57
N SER A 98 -4.67 11.21 -21.12
CA SER A 98 -5.72 12.07 -20.60
C SER A 98 -6.79 12.23 -21.69
N LEU A 99 -8.02 11.75 -21.47
CA LEU A 99 -9.16 12.21 -22.23
C LEU A 99 -9.66 13.50 -21.57
N LEU A 100 -9.02 14.62 -21.92
CA LEU A 100 -9.68 15.92 -21.84
C LEU A 100 -10.45 16.06 -23.16
N ARG A 101 -11.77 16.15 -23.08
CA ARG A 101 -12.64 16.64 -24.15
C ARG A 101 -13.32 17.90 -23.69
#